data_AF-A0A3D2PUM8-F1
#
_entry.id   AF-A0A3D2PUM8-F1
#
_cell.length_a   1.000
_cell.length_b   1.000
_cell.length_c   1.000
_cell.angle_alpha   90.00
_cell.angle_beta   90.00
_cell.angle_gamma   90.00
#
_symmetry.space_group_name_H-M   'P 1'
#
loop_
_entity.id
_entity.type
_entity.pdbx_description
1 polymer ?
#
loop_
_entity_poly.entity_id
_entity_poly.type
_entity_poly.pdbx_seq_one_letter_code
_entity_poly.pdbx_strand_id
1 'polypeptide(L)' 'ELGAYVVGYNISMTDTAPNAALTSASLDWGPYMNYAVGCVLNGESIDADWCKGYPDGACMITDINKNAFSEETYSELT' A
#
# COMPACT_ATOMS: atom_id res chain seq x y z
N GLU A 1 -2.09 -19.94 10.61
CA GLU A 1 -2.48 -20.96 11.62
C GLU A 1 -3.99 -21.26 11.69
N LEU A 2 -4.90 -20.45 11.11
CA LEU A 2 -6.35 -20.73 11.07
C LEU A 2 -6.92 -21.00 9.66
N GLY A 3 -6.08 -21.05 8.63
CA GLY A 3 -6.51 -21.24 7.23
C GLY A 3 -7.26 -20.06 6.61
N ALA A 4 -7.26 -18.88 7.26
CA ALA A 4 -7.88 -17.67 6.75
C ALA A 4 -6.91 -16.84 5.89
N TYR A 5 -7.46 -16.17 4.87
CA TYR A 5 -6.75 -15.18 4.07
C TYR A 5 -6.66 -13.82 4.78
N VAL A 6 -5.70 -13.00 4.36
CA VAL A 6 -5.49 -11.65 4.89
C VAL A 6 -5.23 -10.64 3.78
N VAL A 7 -5.73 -9.42 3.98
CA VAL A 7 -5.27 -8.22 3.25
C VAL A 7 -4.33 -7.46 4.17
N GLY A 8 -3.08 -7.29 3.76
CA GLY A 8 -2.04 -6.66 4.56
C GLY A 8 -2.24 -5.16 4.78
N TYR A 9 -1.54 -4.63 5.79
CA TYR A 9 -1.61 -3.23 6.18
C TYR A 9 -0.23 -2.57 6.10
N ASN A 10 -0.20 -1.36 5.54
CA ASN A 10 0.93 -0.43 5.44
C ASN A 10 2.06 -0.86 4.48
N ILE A 11 2.40 -2.14 4.45
CA ILE A 11 3.40 -2.73 3.56
C ILE A 11 2.92 -4.08 3.00
N SER A 12 3.63 -4.61 2.00
CA SER A 12 3.36 -5.96 1.50
C SER A 12 3.56 -7.00 2.60
N MET A 13 2.52 -7.80 2.86
CA MET A 13 2.58 -8.90 3.82
C MET A 13 2.88 -10.26 3.18
N THR A 14 3.16 -10.30 1.87
CA THR A 14 3.39 -11.56 1.13
C THR A 14 4.49 -12.41 1.76
N ASP A 15 5.64 -11.84 2.12
CA ASP A 15 6.73 -12.64 2.72
C ASP A 15 6.39 -13.19 4.11
N THR A 16 5.51 -12.49 4.85
CA THR A 16 5.09 -12.93 6.19
C THR A 16 4.01 -14.02 6.12
N ALA A 17 3.13 -13.96 5.12
CA ALA A 17 2.08 -14.94 4.91
C ALA A 17 2.02 -15.39 3.43
N PRO A 18 3.02 -16.14 2.93
CA PRO A 18 3.21 -16.38 1.49
C PRO A 18 2.07 -17.09 0.77
N ASN A 19 1.24 -17.83 1.50
CA ASN A 19 0.11 -18.56 0.92
C ASN A 19 -1.25 -18.00 1.37
N ALA A 20 -1.27 -16.93 2.16
CA ALA A 20 -2.50 -16.42 2.78
C ALA A 20 -2.69 -14.90 2.63
N ALA A 21 -1.62 -14.12 2.46
CA ALA A 21 -1.73 -12.72 2.08
C ALA A 21 -2.21 -12.63 0.62
N LEU A 22 -3.32 -11.93 0.38
CA LEU A 22 -3.89 -11.75 -0.96
C LEU A 22 -3.22 -10.58 -1.69
N THR A 23 -3.09 -9.48 -0.97
CA THR A 23 -2.48 -8.19 -1.34
C THR A 23 -2.39 -7.36 -0.05
N SER A 24 -1.93 -6.11 -0.11
CA SER A 24 -1.88 -5.19 1.02
C SER A 24 -2.30 -3.78 0.62
N ALA A 25 -3.04 -3.10 1.50
CA ALA A 25 -3.17 -1.65 1.43
C ALA A 25 -1.90 -1.02 1.99
N SER A 26 -1.07 -0.47 1.11
CA SER A 26 0.23 0.11 1.47
C SER A 26 0.23 1.64 1.40
N LEU A 27 1.16 2.27 2.11
CA LEU A 27 1.36 3.71 2.10
C LEU A 27 2.66 4.06 1.37
N ASP A 28 2.62 5.06 0.51
CA ASP A 28 3.82 5.74 0.03
C ASP A 28 3.92 7.09 0.74
N TRP A 29 4.96 7.22 1.57
CA TRP A 29 5.24 8.46 2.29
C TRP A 29 6.03 9.47 1.45
N GLY A 30 6.57 9.07 0.30
CA GLY A 30 7.32 9.93 -0.62
C GLY A 30 6.57 11.22 -0.99
N PRO A 31 5.30 11.18 -1.42
CA PRO A 31 4.50 12.37 -1.70
C PRO A 31 4.41 13.32 -0.52
N TYR A 32 4.14 12.81 0.69
CA TYR A 32 4.08 13.64 1.89
C TYR A 32 5.45 14.26 2.22
N MET A 33 6.51 13.46 2.18
CA MET A 33 7.86 13.93 2.51
C MET A 33 8.32 15.02 1.54
N ASN A 34 8.05 14.86 0.23
CA ASN A 34 8.34 15.89 -0.76
C ASN A 34 7.59 17.19 -0.50
N TYR A 35 6.28 17.10 -0.20
CA TYR A 35 5.46 18.25 0.17
C TYR A 35 5.98 18.96 1.43
N ALA A 36 6.14 18.22 2.53
CA ALA A 36 6.51 18.78 3.83
C ALA A 36 7.91 19.41 3.80
N VAL A 37 8.88 18.74 3.17
CA VAL A 37 10.24 19.29 2.99
C VAL A 37 10.20 20.53 2.10
N GLY A 38 9.38 20.51 1.02
CA GLY A 38 9.17 21.68 0.17
C GLY A 38 8.65 22.89 0.94
N CYS A 39 7.64 22.71 1.79
CA CYS A 39 7.12 23.79 2.63
C CYS A 39 8.19 24.38 3.54
N VAL A 40 8.99 23.53 4.20
CA VAL A 40 10.08 23.99 5.07
C VAL A 40 11.12 24.80 4.30
N LEU A 41 11.54 24.31 3.12
CA LEU A 41 12.52 25.01 2.28
C LEU A 41 12.01 26.37 1.78
N ASN A 42 10.70 26.49 1.54
CA ASN A 42 10.07 27.71 1.07
C ASN A 42 9.60 28.64 2.21
N GLY A 43 9.72 28.23 3.47
CA GLY A 43 9.21 28.99 4.61
C GLY A 43 7.68 29.00 4.72
N GLU A 44 7.01 28.00 4.15
CA GLU A 44 5.56 27.82 4.19
C GLU A 44 5.14 26.96 5.39
N SER A 45 3.87 27.09 5.80
CA SER A 45 3.30 26.21 6.82
C SER A 45 2.92 24.86 6.21
N ILE A 46 3.09 23.79 6.99
CA ILE A 46 2.64 22.45 6.63
C ILE A 46 1.19 22.32 7.08
N ASP A 47 0.32 21.85 6.19
CA ASP A 47 -1.10 21.60 6.49
C ASP A 47 -1.23 20.53 7.60
N ALA A 48 -2.02 20.83 8.63
CA ALA A 48 -2.22 19.93 9.77
C ALA A 48 -3.10 18.72 9.42
N ASP A 49 -3.94 18.85 8.40
CA ASP A 49 -4.94 17.87 7.94
C ASP A 49 -4.65 17.37 6.53
N TRP A 50 -3.37 17.29 6.16
CA TRP A 50 -2.95 16.70 4.90
C TRP A 50 -3.49 15.27 4.79
N CYS A 51 -4.43 15.06 3.85
CA CYS A 51 -5.19 13.82 3.71
C CYS A 51 -5.23 13.42 2.24
N LYS A 52 -4.09 12.95 1.73
CA LYS A 52 -3.94 12.45 0.36
C LYS A 52 -4.07 10.93 0.32
N GLY A 53 -4.57 10.41 -0.80
CA GLY A 53 -4.93 9.01 -0.92
C GLY A 53 -4.40 8.35 -2.19
N TYR A 54 -5.10 7.32 -2.65
CA TYR A 54 -4.75 6.56 -3.85
C TYR A 54 -4.59 7.42 -5.13
N PRO A 55 -5.48 8.40 -5.40
CA PRO A 55 -5.32 9.28 -6.57
C PRO A 55 -4.07 10.16 -6.53
N ASP A 56 -3.55 10.45 -5.33
CA ASP A 56 -2.38 11.29 -5.11
C ASP A 56 -1.07 10.48 -5.01
N GLY A 57 -1.16 9.16 -5.16
CA GLY A 57 -0.04 8.25 -4.99
C GLY A 57 0.41 8.04 -3.53
N ALA A 58 -0.34 8.53 -2.53
CA ALA A 58 0.02 8.38 -1.11
C ALA A 58 -0.44 7.04 -0.51
N CYS A 59 -1.45 6.42 -1.11
CA CYS A 59 -1.89 5.06 -0.80
C CYS A 59 -1.80 4.19 -2.04
N MET A 60 -1.51 2.90 -1.86
CA MET A 60 -1.35 1.95 -2.96
C MET A 60 -1.94 0.60 -2.57
N ILE A 61 -2.20 -0.24 -3.57
CA ILE A 61 -2.45 -1.67 -3.39
C ILE A 61 -1.23 -2.40 -3.92
N THR A 62 -0.63 -3.28 -3.12
CA THR A 62 0.52 -4.07 -3.56
C THR A 62 0.11 -5.14 -4.57
N ASP A 63 1.07 -5.73 -5.26
CA ASP A 63 0.81 -6.80 -6.21
C ASP A 63 -0.03 -7.94 -5.59
N ILE A 64 -0.88 -8.54 -6.42
CA ILE A 64 -1.66 -9.72 -6.06
C ILE A 64 -0.69 -10.89 -5.84
N ASN A 65 -0.83 -11.59 -4.73
CA ASN A 65 0.01 -12.75 -4.43
C ASN A 65 -0.46 -13.98 -5.22
N LYS A 66 0.34 -14.37 -6.21
CA LYS A 66 0.09 -15.55 -7.04
C LYS A 66 -0.14 -16.85 -6.25
N ASN A 67 0.56 -17.03 -5.14
CA ASN A 67 0.49 -18.27 -4.35
C ASN A 67 -0.81 -18.42 -3.56
N ALA A 68 -1.57 -17.34 -3.38
CA ALA A 68 -2.83 -17.37 -2.64
C ALA A 68 -4.05 -17.75 -3.50
N PHE A 69 -3.87 -17.90 -4.82
CA PHE A 69 -4.95 -18.17 -5.77
C PHE A 69 -4.60 -19.35 -6.68
N SER A 70 -5.62 -19.91 -7.34
CA SER A 70 -5.40 -20.79 -8.49
C SER A 70 -4.86 -19.96 -9.67
N GLU A 71 -4.18 -20.61 -10.63
CA GLU A 71 -3.69 -19.94 -11.84
C GLU A 71 -4.83 -19.24 -12.62
N GLU A 72 -6.00 -19.90 -12.72
CA GLU A 72 -7.19 -19.33 -13.39
C GLU A 72 -7.64 -18.04 -12.70
N THR A 73 -7.87 -18.07 -11.39
CA THR A 73 -8.31 -16.88 -10.65
C THR A 73 -7.25 -15.79 -10.62
N TYR A 74 -5.96 -16.13 -10.51
CA TYR A 74 -4.88 -15.15 -10.57
C TYR A 74 -4.89 -14.39 -11.90
N SER A 75 -5.08 -15.10 -13.02
CA SER A 75 -5.11 -14.49 -14.35
C SER A 75 -6.32 -13.60 -14.60
N GLU A 76 -7.42 -13.74 -13.84
CA GLU A 76 -8.58 -12.84 -13.91
C GLU A 76 -8.37 -11.54 -13.09
N LEU A 77 -7.48 -11.58 -12.09
CA LEU A 77 -7.25 -10.47 -11.15
C LEU A 77 -6.13 -9.50 -11.59
N THR A 78 -5.29 -9.90 -12.54
CA THR A 78 -4.11 -9.14 -13.03
C THR A 78 -4.27 -8.74 -14.48
#